data_AF-A0A958H685-F1
#
_entry.id   AF-A0A958H685-F1
#
_cell.length_a   1.000
_cell.length_b   1.000
_cell.length_c   1.000
_cell.angle_alpha   90.00
_cell.angle_beta   90.00
_cell.angle_gamma   90.00
#
_symmetry.space_group_name_H-M   'P 1'
#
loop_
_entity.id
_entity.type
_entity.pdbx_description
1 polymer ?
#
loop_
_entity_poly.entity_id
_entity_poly.type
_entity_poly.pdbx_seq_one_letter_code
_entity_poly.pdbx_strand_id
1 'polypeptide(L)'
;MNDTAHRAVAIVGVGAVLPDAPNAPAFWNNIKNKRYSIYDVPSDRWRLDDYYDPDPAAPDKSYSKIGGWVQGFEFDWKRFRIPPRVAAAMDQSQQWAVTIAAEALADYGYPDRP
;
A
#
# COMPACT_ATOMS: atom_id res chain seq x y z
N MET A 1 -14.76 14.04 36.63
CA MET A 1 -14.32 13.25 35.46
C MET A 1 -14.85 13.96 34.23
N ASN A 2 -13.99 14.51 33.38
CA ASN A 2 -14.44 15.09 32.11
C ASN A 2 -14.81 13.93 31.18
N ASP A 3 -16.09 13.82 30.85
CA ASP A 3 -16.58 12.88 29.87
C ASP A 3 -16.02 13.26 28.49
N THR A 4 -15.05 12.48 27.99
CA THR A 4 -14.39 12.69 26.70
C THR A 4 -15.15 12.03 25.55
N ALA A 5 -16.28 11.36 25.80
CA ALA A 5 -17.05 10.64 24.78
C ALA A 5 -17.50 11.54 23.62
N HIS A 6 -17.75 12.82 23.87
CA HIS A 6 -18.10 13.81 22.84
C HIS A 6 -16.98 14.08 21.80
N ARG A 7 -15.76 13.58 22.04
CA ARG A 7 -14.62 13.66 21.10
C ARG A 7 -14.20 12.30 20.54
N ALA A 8 -14.94 11.24 20.84
CA ALA A 8 -14.61 9.91 20.35
C ALA A 8 -14.80 9.86 18.83
N VAL A 9 -13.81 9.29 18.13
CA VAL A 9 -13.85 9.05 16.69
C VAL A 9 -13.85 7.54 16.46
N ALA A 10 -14.87 7.04 15.78
CA ALA A 10 -14.95 5.64 15.40
C ALA A 10 -14.24 5.39 14.06
N ILE A 11 -13.49 4.28 13.99
CA ILE A 11 -12.99 3.74 12.73
C ILE A 11 -14.04 2.75 12.25
N VAL A 12 -14.67 3.06 11.12
CA VAL A 12 -15.86 2.33 10.62
C VAL A 12 -15.63 1.56 9.33
N GLY A 13 -14.43 1.67 8.75
CA GLY A 13 -14.02 0.92 7.57
C GLY A 13 -12.50 0.96 7.40
N VAL A 14 -11.94 -0.05 6.74
CA VAL A 14 -10.50 -0.16 6.48
C VAL A 14 -10.23 -0.64 5.05
N GLY A 15 -9.14 -0.15 4.46
CA GLY A 15 -8.61 -0.64 3.18
C GLY A 15 -7.09 -0.70 3.25
N ALA A 16 -6.46 -1.54 2.42
CA ALA A 16 -5.01 -1.68 2.42
C ALA A 16 -4.46 -2.19 1.09
N VAL A 17 -3.35 -1.60 0.64
CA VAL A 17 -2.50 -2.17 -0.41
C VAL A 17 -1.10 -2.23 0.16
N LEU A 18 -0.63 -3.44 0.43
CA LEU A 18 0.60 -3.73 1.16
C LEU A 18 1.36 -4.89 0.50
N PRO A 19 2.64 -5.12 0.86
CA PRO A 19 3.41 -6.24 0.33
C PRO A 19 2.66 -7.57 0.53
N ASP A 20 2.42 -8.27 -0.57
CA ASP A 20 1.65 -9.52 -0.65
C ASP A 20 0.24 -9.49 -0.05
N ALA A 21 -0.33 -8.30 0.08
CA ALA A 21 -1.65 -8.07 0.62
C ALA A 21 -2.36 -7.02 -0.24
N PRO A 22 -3.10 -7.45 -1.26
CA PRO A 22 -3.80 -6.52 -2.16
C PRO A 22 -5.03 -5.85 -1.52
N ASN A 23 -5.40 -6.25 -0.30
CA ASN A 23 -6.55 -5.75 0.46
C ASN A 23 -6.34 -6.00 1.97
N ALA A 24 -7.16 -5.37 2.82
CA ALA A 24 -7.09 -5.50 4.27
C ALA A 24 -7.34 -6.93 4.79
N PRO A 25 -8.29 -7.72 4.25
CA PRO A 25 -8.46 -9.12 4.63
C PRO A 25 -7.22 -9.99 4.34
N ALA A 26 -6.57 -9.80 3.19
CA ALA A 26 -5.34 -10.50 2.86
C ALA A 26 -4.21 -10.12 3.82
N PHE A 27 -4.08 -8.84 4.16
CA PHE A 27 -3.11 -8.39 5.16
C PHE A 27 -3.35 -9.03 6.52
N TRP A 28 -4.60 -9.10 6.98
CA TRP A 28 -4.93 -9.77 8.24
C TRP A 28 -4.60 -11.26 8.22
N ASN A 29 -4.84 -11.94 7.10
CA ASN A 29 -4.42 -13.32 6.93
C ASN A 29 -2.89 -13.47 6.96
N ASN A 30 -2.14 -12.55 6.37
CA ASN A 30 -0.67 -12.56 6.43
C ASN A 30 -0.17 -12.45 7.88
N ILE A 31 -0.77 -11.56 8.69
CA ILE A 31 -0.44 -11.42 10.12
C ILE A 31 -0.71 -12.72 10.88
N LYS A 32 -1.92 -13.28 10.76
CA LYS A 32 -2.30 -14.52 11.47
C LYS A 32 -1.37 -15.69 11.12
N ASN A 33 -0.94 -15.77 9.86
CA ASN A 33 -0.07 -16.81 9.37
C ASN A 33 1.43 -16.48 9.51
N LYS A 34 1.79 -15.35 10.16
CA LYS A 34 3.18 -14.92 10.35
C LYS A 34 3.98 -14.86 9.05
N ARG A 35 3.33 -14.42 7.97
CA ARG A 35 3.93 -14.40 6.63
C ARG A 35 5.03 -13.33 6.56
N TYR A 36 6.25 -13.74 6.20
CA TYR A 36 7.35 -12.83 5.92
C TYR A 36 7.20 -12.23 4.52
N SER A 37 7.14 -10.90 4.44
CA SER A 37 6.78 -10.15 3.22
C SER A 37 7.85 -9.12 2.85
N ILE A 38 9.11 -9.43 3.18
CA ILE A 38 10.29 -8.61 2.91
C ILE A 38 11.18 -9.39 1.93
N TYR A 39 11.60 -8.73 0.87
CA TYR A 39 12.38 -9.33 -0.21
C TYR A 39 13.48 -8.38 -0.68
N ASP A 40 14.45 -8.91 -1.43
CA ASP A 40 15.42 -8.09 -2.13
C ASP A 40 14.72 -7.10 -3.10
N VAL A 41 15.42 -6.04 -3.49
CA VAL A 41 14.94 -5.09 -4.51
C VAL A 41 14.50 -5.84 -5.78
N PRO A 42 13.23 -5.71 -6.21
CA PRO A 42 12.76 -6.34 -7.44
C PRO A 42 13.50 -5.82 -8.66
N SER A 43 13.75 -6.71 -9.63
CA SER A 43 14.55 -6.41 -10.82
C SER A 43 13.94 -5.36 -11.76
N ASP A 44 12.64 -5.08 -11.61
CA ASP A 44 11.88 -4.08 -12.36
C ASP A 44 11.89 -2.68 -11.72
N ARG A 45 12.56 -2.50 -10.56
CA ARG A 45 12.66 -1.21 -9.86
C ARG A 45 13.93 -0.44 -10.24
N TRP A 46 15.08 -0.96 -9.83
CA TRP A 46 16.40 -0.46 -10.19
C TRP A 46 17.43 -1.58 -10.08
N ARG A 47 18.60 -1.40 -10.67
CA ARG A 47 19.71 -2.35 -10.54
C ARG A 47 20.36 -2.18 -9.17
N LEU A 48 20.36 -3.24 -8.38
CA LEU A 48 20.89 -3.20 -7.01
C LEU A 48 22.38 -2.79 -6.99
N ASP A 49 23.18 -3.30 -7.93
CA ASP A 49 24.63 -3.03 -8.03
C ASP A 49 24.96 -1.55 -8.20
N ASP A 50 24.04 -0.75 -8.74
CA ASP A 50 24.26 0.68 -8.95
C ASP A 50 24.24 1.45 -7.62
N TYR A 51 23.60 0.92 -6.57
CA TYR A 51 23.32 1.65 -5.32
C TYR A 51 23.69 0.90 -4.04
N TYR A 52 23.98 -0.40 -4.10
CA TYR A 52 24.33 -1.18 -2.91
C TYR A 52 25.81 -1.08 -2.56
N ASP A 53 26.12 -0.85 -1.29
CA ASP A 53 27.44 -1.05 -0.69
C ASP A 53 27.28 -1.56 0.75
N PRO A 54 27.94 -2.66 1.15
CA PRO A 54 27.83 -3.15 2.52
C PRO A 54 28.38 -2.18 3.58
N ASP A 55 29.23 -1.20 3.22
CA ASP A 55 29.71 -0.15 4.12
C ASP A 55 28.64 0.97 4.28
N PRO A 56 28.08 1.17 5.48
CA PRO A 56 27.11 2.25 5.73
C PRO A 56 27.68 3.67 5.55
N ALA A 57 29.01 3.82 5.53
CA ALA A 57 29.68 5.10 5.33
C ALA A 57 30.00 5.41 3.85
N ALA A 58 29.77 4.46 2.94
CA ALA A 58 30.02 4.67 1.51
C ALA A 58 29.12 5.80 0.96
N PRO A 59 29.70 6.82 0.31
CA PRO A 59 28.93 7.96 -0.20
C PRO A 59 28.00 7.53 -1.35
N ASP A 60 26.79 8.10 -1.39
CA ASP A 60 25.77 7.86 -2.43
C ASP A 60 25.34 6.38 -2.59
N LYS A 61 25.52 5.57 -1.54
CA LYS A 61 25.15 4.15 -1.49
C LYS A 61 24.18 3.84 -0.37
N SER A 62 23.50 2.70 -0.46
CA SER A 62 22.68 2.11 0.59
C SER A 62 23.24 0.76 0.99
N TYR A 63 23.35 0.52 2.29
CA TYR A 63 23.67 -0.79 2.85
C TYR A 63 22.46 -1.73 2.94
N SER A 64 21.25 -1.23 2.64
CA SER A 64 20.04 -2.05 2.57
C SER A 64 19.77 -2.48 1.14
N LYS A 65 19.44 -3.75 0.97
CA LYS A 65 18.99 -4.33 -0.29
C LYS A 65 17.60 -4.95 -0.22
N ILE A 66 16.94 -4.85 0.94
CA ILE A 66 15.64 -5.47 1.19
C ILE A 66 14.56 -4.43 1.49
N GLY A 67 13.32 -4.79 1.20
CA GLY A 67 12.14 -3.96 1.45
C GLY A 67 10.85 -4.76 1.37
N GLY A 68 9.75 -4.12 1.78
CA GLY A 68 8.41 -4.62 1.52
C GLY A 68 7.90 -4.02 0.21
N TRP A 69 7.58 -4.87 -0.77
CA TRP A 69 7.24 -4.42 -2.12
C TRP A 69 5.79 -4.74 -2.46
N VAL A 70 5.02 -3.73 -2.86
CA VAL A 70 3.76 -3.97 -3.57
C VAL A 70 4.10 -4.38 -4.99
N GLN A 71 3.71 -5.60 -5.36
CA GLN A 71 3.99 -6.22 -6.66
C GLN A 71 2.68 -6.63 -7.34
N GLY A 72 2.65 -6.59 -8.67
CA GLY A 72 1.48 -7.03 -9.46
C GLY A 72 0.21 -6.21 -9.24
N PHE A 73 0.31 -4.99 -8.68
CA PHE A 73 -0.84 -4.11 -8.52
C PHE A 73 -1.26 -3.53 -9.87
N GLU A 74 -2.53 -3.70 -10.22
CA GLU A 74 -3.14 -3.11 -11.41
C GLU A 74 -4.21 -2.09 -11.00
N PHE A 75 -4.09 -0.87 -11.51
CA PHE A 75 -5.05 0.19 -11.20
C PHE A 75 -6.29 0.10 -12.11
N ASP A 76 -7.47 -0.08 -11.50
CA ASP A 76 -8.75 -0.11 -12.21
C ASP A 76 -9.24 1.30 -12.58
N TRP A 77 -8.54 1.93 -13.52
CA TRP A 77 -8.87 3.26 -14.02
C TRP A 77 -10.29 3.34 -14.62
N LYS A 78 -10.84 2.23 -15.12
CA LYS A 78 -12.21 2.17 -15.67
C LYS A 78 -13.24 2.34 -14.56
N ARG A 79 -13.09 1.62 -13.45
CA ARG A 79 -13.96 1.76 -12.27
C ARG A 79 -13.99 3.19 -11.76
N PHE A 80 -12.84 3.86 -11.74
CA PHE A 80 -12.73 5.25 -11.26
C PHE A 80 -13.02 6.30 -12.32
N ARG A 81 -13.39 5.89 -13.56
CA ARG A 81 -13.68 6.79 -14.69
C ARG A 81 -12.52 7.75 -15.00
N ILE A 82 -11.29 7.30 -14.79
CA ILE A 82 -10.07 8.07 -15.07
C ILE A 82 -9.63 7.76 -16.50
N PRO A 83 -9.38 8.78 -17.36
CA PRO A 83 -8.88 8.55 -18.72
C PRO A 83 -7.57 7.75 -18.70
N PRO A 84 -7.35 6.83 -19.66
CA PRO A 84 -6.18 5.94 -19.64
C PRO A 84 -4.85 6.70 -19.69
N ARG A 85 -4.79 7.83 -20.40
CA ARG A 85 -3.60 8.71 -20.44
C ARG A 85 -3.30 9.34 -19.08
N VAL A 86 -4.33 9.68 -18.31
CA VAL A 86 -4.17 10.25 -16.97
C VAL A 86 -3.71 9.16 -16.01
N ALA A 87 -4.36 8.00 -16.03
CA ALA A 87 -3.99 6.85 -15.20
C ALA A 87 -2.52 6.42 -15.42
N ALA A 88 -2.06 6.38 -16.67
CA ALA A 88 -0.67 6.05 -17.02
C ALA A 88 0.36 7.08 -16.52
N ALA A 89 -0.06 8.32 -16.27
CA ALA A 89 0.80 9.39 -15.75
C ALA A 89 0.69 9.55 -14.23
N MET A 90 -0.25 8.87 -13.58
CA MET A 90 -0.39 8.92 -12.12
C MET A 90 0.75 8.16 -11.45
N ASP A 91 1.26 8.72 -10.35
CA ASP A 91 2.19 8.02 -9.48
C ASP A 91 1.53 6.77 -8.85
N GLN A 92 2.32 5.72 -8.63
CA GLN A 92 1.80 4.46 -8.06
C GLN A 92 1.16 4.68 -6.69
N SER A 93 1.70 5.56 -5.85
CA SER A 93 1.13 5.87 -4.53
C SER A 93 -0.25 6.53 -4.63
N GLN A 94 -0.48 7.35 -5.66
CA GLN A 94 -1.78 7.97 -5.91
C GLN A 94 -2.80 6.91 -6.35
N GLN A 95 -2.39 5.98 -7.22
CA GLN A 95 -3.23 4.87 -7.64
C GLN A 95 -3.60 3.98 -6.44
N TRP A 96 -2.65 3.67 -5.55
CA TRP A 96 -2.90 2.94 -4.31
C TRP A 96 -3.87 3.68 -3.40
N ALA A 97 -3.66 4.98 -3.18
CA ALA A 97 -4.51 5.79 -2.30
C ALA A 97 -5.98 5.79 -2.76
N VAL A 98 -6.22 5.92 -4.06
CA VAL A 98 -7.59 5.86 -4.63
C VAL A 98 -8.21 4.47 -4.43
N THR A 99 -7.46 3.40 -4.69
CA THR A 99 -7.94 2.03 -4.46
C THR A 99 -8.23 1.76 -2.98
N ILE A 100 -7.33 2.15 -2.07
CA ILE A 100 -7.47 1.97 -0.61
C ILE A 100 -8.68 2.73 -0.08
N ALA A 101 -8.86 3.99 -0.51
CA ALA A 101 -10.01 4.78 -0.09
C ALA A 101 -11.33 4.13 -0.53
N ALA A 102 -11.39 3.62 -1.77
CA ALA A 102 -12.56 2.92 -2.28
C ALA A 102 -12.83 1.59 -1.53
N GLU A 103 -11.78 0.86 -1.14
CA GLU A 103 -11.90 -0.34 -0.31
C GLU A 103 -12.43 0.00 1.09
N ALA A 104 -11.90 1.03 1.75
CA ALA A 104 -12.36 1.46 3.07
C ALA A 104 -13.83 1.91 3.07
N LEU A 105 -14.27 2.60 2.02
CA LEU A 105 -15.68 2.96 1.84
C LEU A 105 -16.56 1.72 1.63
N ALA A 106 -16.10 0.75 0.85
CA ALA A 106 -16.82 -0.49 0.63
C ALA A 106 -16.90 -1.36 1.90
N ASP A 107 -15.82 -1.42 2.70
CA ASP A 107 -15.78 -2.11 4.00
C ASP A 107 -16.74 -1.46 5.01
N TYR A 108 -16.84 -0.13 4.99
CA TYR A 108 -17.89 0.57 5.73
C TYR A 108 -19.30 0.18 5.25
N GLY A 109 -19.47 -0.20 3.99
CA GLY A 109 -20.75 -0.55 3.37
C GLY A 109 -21.31 0.54 2.46
N TYR A 110 -20.56 1.58 2.13
CA TYR A 110 -20.98 2.59 1.14
C TYR A 110 -21.01 1.98 -0.28
N PRO A 111 -21.99 2.33 -1.14
CA PRO A 111 -23.06 3.30 -0.93
C PRO A 111 -24.35 2.72 -0.32
N ASP A 112 -24.41 1.42 -0.07
CA ASP A 112 -25.66 0.71 0.25
C ASP A 112 -26.05 0.79 1.74
N ARG A 113 -25.12 1.17 2.61
CA ARG A 113 -25.36 1.35 4.05
C ARG A 113 -26.24 2.59 4.28
N PRO A 114 -27.38 2.44 5.00
CA PRO A 114 -28.30 3.55 5.30
C PRO A 114 -27.68 4.61 6.21
#